data_AF-A0A6J1WSE4-F1
#
_entry.id   AF-A0A6J1WSE4-F1
#
_cell.length_a   1.000
_cell.length_b   1.000
_cell.length_c   1.000
_cell.angle_alpha   90.00
_cell.angle_beta   90.00
_cell.angle_gamma   90.00
#
_symmetry.space_group_name_H-M   'P 1'
#
loop_
_entity.id
_entity.type
_entity.pdbx_description
1 polymer ?
#
loop_
_entity_poly.entity_id
_entity_poly.type
_entity_poly.pdbx_seq_one_letter_code
_entity_poly.pdbx_strand_id
1 'polypeptide(L)'
;MSNIKELLRSVSIINILYSPIDLPDVLPRLWPYLDHSTSSVRKAALQTLCTLTKPLVTTETKNNGTDTNGDSAKSEQNGDDTSQYLMWTPELLQEAMRHIYQRVLFEHIHEIQEIAVQVWGNLMRHSMLGVMLVAACPMLATWLCLAMQPARLPVEPALLLQAPPKVCTNTSRGT
;
A
#
# COMPACT_ATOMS: atom_id res chain seq x y z
N MET A 1 -12.86 2.87 39.66
CA MET A 1 -11.56 2.52 39.05
C MET A 1 -11.65 2.03 37.59
N SER A 2 -12.85 1.90 36.99
CA SER A 2 -13.00 1.42 35.60
C SER A 2 -12.69 2.49 34.53
N ASN A 3 -12.99 3.77 34.79
CA ASN A 3 -12.75 4.86 33.82
C ASN A 3 -11.27 5.15 33.54
N ILE A 4 -10.39 5.02 34.54
CA ILE A 4 -8.94 5.28 34.36
C ILE A 4 -8.28 4.19 33.51
N LYS A 5 -8.73 2.93 33.59
CA LYS A 5 -8.22 1.84 32.77
C LYS A 5 -8.66 1.97 31.30
N GLU A 6 -9.88 2.45 31.07
CA GLU A 6 -10.37 2.76 29.71
C GLU A 6 -9.68 3.99 29.11
N LEU A 7 -9.38 5.01 29.93
CA LEU A 7 -8.60 6.16 29.48
C LEU A 7 -7.14 5.79 29.19
N LEU A 8 -6.53 4.90 29.97
CA LEU A 8 -5.17 4.39 29.69
C LEU A 8 -5.14 3.48 28.45
N ARG A 9 -6.22 2.73 28.19
CA ARG A 9 -6.37 1.97 26.95
C ARG A 9 -6.57 2.88 25.74
N SER A 10 -7.42 3.90 25.84
CA SER A 10 -7.63 4.86 24.77
C SER A 10 -6.37 5.69 24.52
N VAL A 11 -5.66 6.13 25.55
CA VAL A 11 -4.37 6.83 25.43
C VAL A 11 -3.29 5.90 24.89
N SER A 12 -3.23 4.62 25.26
CA SER A 12 -2.27 3.68 24.65
C SER A 12 -2.59 3.37 23.19
N ILE A 13 -3.87 3.28 22.82
CA ILE A 13 -4.30 3.13 21.42
C ILE A 13 -3.99 4.41 20.63
N ILE A 14 -4.23 5.59 21.21
CA ILE A 14 -3.87 6.88 20.62
C ILE A 14 -2.35 7.02 20.52
N ASN A 15 -1.57 6.54 21.48
CA ASN A 15 -0.11 6.59 21.46
C ASN A 15 0.49 5.57 20.47
N ILE A 16 -0.17 4.43 20.22
CA ILE A 16 0.14 3.54 19.08
C ILE A 16 -0.16 4.24 17.74
N LEU A 17 -1.21 5.07 17.69
CA LEU A 17 -1.53 5.92 16.53
C LEU A 17 -0.62 7.16 16.39
N TYR A 18 0.16 7.52 17.42
CA TYR A 18 1.01 8.72 17.47
C TYR A 18 2.52 8.43 17.44
N SER A 19 2.94 7.17 17.35
CA SER A 19 4.31 6.85 16.96
C SER A 19 4.44 7.14 15.46
N PRO A 20 5.48 7.85 14.99
CA PRO A 20 5.76 7.95 13.56
C PRO A 20 6.19 6.55 13.12
N ILE A 21 5.21 5.75 12.73
CA ILE A 21 5.45 4.43 12.22
C ILE A 21 5.86 4.66 10.78
N ASP A 22 7.14 4.49 10.50
CA ASP A 22 7.66 4.79 9.18
C ASP A 22 7.09 3.78 8.19
N LEU A 23 6.64 4.30 7.05
CA LEU A 23 6.15 3.53 5.91
C LEU A 23 7.00 2.26 5.64
N PRO A 24 8.36 2.30 5.59
CA PRO A 24 9.22 1.11 5.44
C PRO A 24 9.09 0.03 6.52
N ASP A 25 8.66 0.35 7.73
CA ASP A 25 8.59 -0.63 8.83
C ASP A 25 7.25 -1.37 8.88
N VAL A 26 6.18 -0.69 8.47
CA VAL A 26 4.82 -1.23 8.53
C VAL A 26 4.49 -2.04 7.32
N LEU A 27 4.87 -1.51 6.15
CA LEU A 27 4.61 -2.13 4.89
C LEU A 27 5.03 -3.61 4.95
N PRO A 28 6.31 -4.01 5.11
CA PRO A 28 6.75 -5.41 5.00
C PRO A 28 5.96 -6.44 5.82
N ARG A 29 5.34 -6.00 6.91
CA ARG A 29 4.51 -6.82 7.78
C ARG A 29 3.14 -7.15 7.18
N LEU A 30 2.69 -6.38 6.19
CA LEU A 30 1.43 -6.55 5.48
C LEU A 30 1.52 -7.59 4.35
N TRP A 31 2.71 -7.90 3.82
CA TRP A 31 2.87 -8.81 2.68
C TRP A 31 2.21 -10.18 2.92
N PRO A 32 2.40 -10.83 4.09
CA PRO A 32 1.85 -12.17 4.30
C PRO A 32 0.32 -12.19 4.30
N TYR A 33 -0.31 -11.06 4.60
CA TYR A 33 -1.77 -10.92 4.57
C TYR A 33 -2.32 -10.71 3.17
N LEU A 34 -1.50 -10.19 2.25
CA LEU A 34 -1.85 -10.14 0.83
C LEU A 34 -2.00 -11.55 0.29
N ASP A 35 -1.14 -12.50 0.67
CA ASP A 35 -1.19 -13.89 0.19
C ASP A 35 -2.08 -14.82 1.02
N HIS A 36 -2.88 -14.27 1.93
CA HIS A 36 -3.74 -15.07 2.79
C HIS A 36 -4.88 -15.75 2.00
N SER A 37 -5.22 -16.99 2.37
CA SER A 37 -6.27 -17.77 1.71
C SER A 37 -7.66 -17.14 1.85
N THR A 38 -7.94 -16.55 3.01
CA THR A 38 -9.19 -15.82 3.28
C THR A 38 -9.24 -14.48 2.56
N SER A 39 -10.25 -14.30 1.71
CA SER A 39 -10.49 -13.09 0.92
C SER A 39 -10.65 -11.82 1.76
N SER A 40 -11.38 -11.89 2.88
CA SER A 40 -11.58 -10.74 3.77
C SER A 40 -10.29 -10.22 4.38
N VAL A 41 -9.32 -11.11 4.66
CA VAL A 41 -7.99 -10.74 5.16
C VAL A 41 -7.21 -9.99 4.08
N ARG A 42 -7.21 -10.49 2.84
CA ARG A 42 -6.57 -9.81 1.70
C ARG A 42 -7.17 -8.43 1.46
N LYS A 43 -8.50 -8.35 1.49
CA LYS A 43 -9.26 -7.09 1.33
C LYS A 43 -8.87 -6.07 2.40
N ALA A 44 -8.87 -6.48 3.67
CA ALA A 44 -8.48 -5.62 4.78
C ALA A 44 -7.03 -5.12 4.64
N ALA A 45 -6.10 -6.02 4.28
CA ALA A 45 -4.70 -5.64 4.05
C ALA A 45 -4.55 -4.61 2.92
N LEU A 46 -5.25 -4.81 1.79
CA LEU A 46 -5.26 -3.85 0.68
C LEU A 46 -5.92 -2.52 1.05
N GLN A 47 -6.96 -2.53 1.88
CA GLN A 47 -7.58 -1.31 2.40
C GLN A 47 -6.61 -0.54 3.31
N THR A 48 -5.88 -1.25 4.18
CA THR A 48 -4.82 -0.64 4.99
C THR A 48 -3.75 -0.01 4.10
N LEU A 49 -3.28 -0.72 3.07
CA LEU A 49 -2.32 -0.17 2.10
C LEU A 49 -2.87 1.04 1.35
N CYS A 50 -4.14 1.02 0.97
CA CYS A 50 -4.80 2.15 0.32
C CYS A 50 -4.78 3.40 1.22
N THR A 51 -5.02 3.24 2.52
CA THR A 51 -4.93 4.35 3.49
C THR A 51 -3.50 4.83 3.68
N LEU A 52 -2.53 3.92 3.83
CA LEU A 52 -1.12 4.26 4.05
C LEU A 52 -0.46 4.95 2.85
N THR A 53 -0.96 4.69 1.64
CA THR A 53 -0.40 5.22 0.38
C THR A 53 -1.07 6.50 -0.10
N LYS A 54 -2.10 7.00 0.60
CA LYS A 54 -2.70 8.31 0.33
C LYS A 54 -1.97 9.39 1.13
N PRO A 55 -1.59 10.52 0.51
CA PRO A 55 -1.07 11.65 1.25
C PRO A 55 -2.18 12.13 2.20
N LEU A 56 -1.83 12.30 3.48
CA LEU A 56 -2.72 12.84 4.49
C LEU A 56 -2.92 14.32 4.21
N VAL A 57 -3.81 14.66 3.27
CA VAL A 57 -4.23 16.04 3.11
C VAL A 57 -4.99 16.42 4.38
N THR A 58 -4.35 17.19 5.27
CA THR A 58 -5.03 17.93 6.32
C THR A 58 -5.85 19.04 5.67
N THR A 59 -7.02 18.70 5.15
CA THR A 59 -8.03 19.70 4.81
C THR A 59 -8.66 20.19 6.11
N GLU A 60 -8.09 21.24 6.69
CA GLU A 60 -8.85 22.17 7.51
C GLU A 60 -10.12 22.58 6.73
N THR A 61 -11.26 22.37 7.35
CA THR A 61 -12.59 22.80 6.90
C THR A 61 -12.57 24.25 6.41
N LYS A 62 -12.94 24.48 5.16
CA LYS A 62 -13.67 25.70 4.77
C LYS A 62 -14.96 25.32 4.07
N ASN A 63 -15.97 25.05 4.88
CA ASN A 63 -17.36 25.28 4.51
C ASN A 63 -17.51 26.76 4.15
N ASN A 64 -17.86 27.07 2.91
CA ASN A 64 -18.92 28.01 2.59
C ASN A 64 -19.20 27.97 1.09
N GLY A 65 -20.38 27.49 0.73
CA GLY A 65 -20.99 27.86 -0.54
C GLY A 65 -21.29 29.35 -0.53
N THR A 66 -21.03 30.02 -1.64
CA THR A 66 -21.83 31.15 -2.15
C THR A 66 -21.45 31.32 -3.62
N ASP A 67 -22.44 31.25 -4.49
CA ASP A 67 -22.36 31.59 -5.90
C ASP A 67 -21.89 33.03 -6.10
N THR A 68 -21.01 33.32 -7.06
CA THR A 68 -21.02 34.53 -7.92
C THR A 68 -19.85 34.56 -8.91
N ASN A 69 -20.14 35.09 -10.09
CA ASN A 69 -19.27 35.23 -11.27
C ASN A 69 -18.16 36.30 -11.12
N GLY A 70 -17.06 36.16 -11.86
CA GLY A 70 -16.29 37.30 -12.38
C GLY A 70 -14.78 37.32 -12.12
N ASP A 71 -14.02 37.22 -13.22
CA ASP A 71 -12.73 37.83 -13.57
C ASP A 71 -11.45 37.65 -12.72
N SER A 72 -10.47 37.01 -13.39
CA SER A 72 -9.04 37.36 -13.52
C SER A 72 -8.35 38.10 -12.36
N ALA A 73 -7.60 37.36 -11.55
CA ALA A 73 -6.41 37.88 -10.88
C ALA A 73 -5.36 36.77 -10.70
N LYS A 74 -4.19 36.98 -11.31
CA LYS A 74 -2.98 36.17 -11.14
C LYS A 74 -2.65 36.04 -9.65
N SER A 75 -2.65 34.81 -9.15
CA SER A 75 -2.10 34.49 -7.82
C SER A 75 -0.99 33.47 -8.02
N GLU A 76 0.24 33.97 -7.94
CA GLU A 76 1.43 33.17 -7.71
C GLU A 76 1.28 32.50 -6.34
N GLN A 77 1.09 31.18 -6.35
CA GLN A 77 1.07 30.36 -5.15
C GLN A 77 2.35 29.53 -5.12
N ASN A 78 3.39 30.06 -4.46
CA ASN A 78 4.45 29.26 -3.85
C ASN A 78 3.82 28.54 -2.64
N GLY A 79 3.14 27.43 -2.90
CA GLY A 79 2.67 26.49 -1.88
C GLY A 79 3.54 25.24 -1.96
N ASP A 80 4.04 24.78 -0.81
CA ASP A 80 4.88 23.60 -0.65
C ASP A 80 4.23 22.33 -1.25
N ASP A 81 4.50 22.09 -2.54
CA ASP A 81 4.01 20.98 -3.38
C ASP A 81 4.64 19.63 -2.97
N THR A 82 5.48 19.62 -1.94
CA THR A 82 6.17 18.43 -1.42
C THR A 82 5.20 17.48 -0.68
N SER A 83 4.08 18.00 -0.16
CA SER A 83 3.14 17.26 0.70
C SER A 83 2.44 16.07 0.01
N GLN A 84 2.44 16.03 -1.32
CA GLN A 84 1.79 14.95 -2.08
C GLN A 84 2.65 13.70 -2.30
N TYR A 85 3.94 13.74 -1.96
CA TYR A 85 4.87 12.63 -2.16
C TYR A 85 5.21 11.93 -0.86
N LEU A 86 5.13 10.60 -0.87
CA LEU A 86 5.62 9.76 0.22
C LEU A 86 7.12 9.52 0.04
N MET A 87 7.85 9.46 1.17
CA MET A 87 9.28 9.15 1.17
C MET A 87 9.50 7.65 0.94
N TRP A 88 9.62 7.26 -0.33
CA TRP A 88 9.91 5.89 -0.74
C TRP A 88 11.42 5.64 -0.86
N THR A 89 11.88 4.48 -0.38
CA THR A 89 13.16 3.93 -0.84
C THR A 89 12.94 3.11 -2.12
N PRO A 90 13.93 3.03 -3.04
CA PRO A 90 13.80 2.24 -4.26
C PRO A 90 13.44 0.77 -4.00
N GLU A 91 14.02 0.16 -2.98
CA GLU A 91 13.82 -1.25 -2.64
C GLU A 91 12.39 -1.49 -2.13
N LEU A 92 11.90 -0.61 -1.27
CA LEU A 92 10.55 -0.70 -0.72
C LEU A 92 9.49 -0.48 -1.80
N LEU A 93 9.69 0.52 -2.66
CA LEU A 93 8.76 0.81 -3.75
C LEU A 93 8.75 -0.32 -4.77
N GLN A 94 9.92 -0.87 -5.13
CA GLN A 94 10.01 -2.01 -6.03
C GLN A 94 9.22 -3.21 -5.50
N GLU A 95 9.38 -3.51 -4.21
CA GLU A 95 8.68 -4.64 -3.59
C GLU A 95 7.17 -4.40 -3.48
N ALA A 96 6.76 -3.19 -3.09
CA ALA A 96 5.35 -2.81 -3.07
C ALA A 96 4.72 -2.91 -4.47
N MET A 97 5.38 -2.38 -5.50
CA MET A 97 4.91 -2.48 -6.89
C MET A 97 4.81 -3.95 -7.32
N ARG A 98 5.77 -4.81 -6.94
CA ARG A 98 5.74 -6.24 -7.27
C ARG A 98 4.51 -6.96 -6.68
N HIS A 99 4.24 -6.77 -5.40
CA HIS A 99 3.08 -7.35 -4.72
C HIS A 99 1.76 -6.87 -5.33
N ILE A 100 1.64 -5.57 -5.53
CA ILE A 100 0.40 -4.97 -6.02
C ILE A 100 0.15 -5.33 -7.48
N TYR A 101 1.17 -5.32 -8.34
CA TYR A 101 1.02 -5.71 -9.74
C TYR A 101 0.52 -7.16 -9.89
N GLN A 102 1.09 -8.10 -9.14
CA GLN A 102 0.64 -9.49 -9.16
C GLN A 102 -0.81 -9.62 -8.67
N ARG A 103 -1.20 -8.86 -7.64
CA ARG A 103 -2.59 -8.81 -7.17
C ARG A 103 -3.54 -8.25 -8.24
N VAL A 104 -3.13 -7.21 -8.95
CA VAL A 104 -3.91 -6.64 -10.06
C VAL A 104 -4.12 -7.68 -11.17
N LEU A 105 -3.13 -8.52 -11.48
CA LEU A 105 -3.28 -9.54 -12.52
C LEU A 105 -4.05 -10.80 -12.06
N PHE A 106 -3.84 -11.27 -10.84
CA PHE A 106 -4.23 -12.62 -10.42
C PHE A 106 -5.25 -12.68 -9.29
N GLU A 107 -5.71 -11.56 -8.74
CA GLU A 107 -6.82 -11.56 -7.78
C GLU A 107 -8.12 -11.96 -8.49
N HIS A 108 -8.70 -13.10 -8.08
CA HIS A 108 -9.90 -13.66 -8.70
C HIS A 108 -11.20 -12.95 -8.26
N ILE A 109 -11.15 -12.17 -7.18
CA ILE A 109 -12.30 -11.44 -6.65
C ILE A 109 -12.25 -10.00 -7.14
N HIS A 110 -13.15 -9.63 -8.04
CA HIS A 110 -13.19 -8.33 -8.71
C HIS A 110 -13.15 -7.14 -7.73
N GLU A 111 -13.96 -7.17 -6.66
CA GLU A 111 -13.99 -6.11 -5.66
C GLU A 111 -12.63 -5.90 -4.97
N ILE A 112 -11.87 -6.97 -4.76
CA ILE A 112 -10.53 -6.89 -4.15
C ILE A 112 -9.51 -6.42 -5.18
N GLN A 113 -9.63 -6.87 -6.43
CA GLN A 113 -8.80 -6.44 -7.55
C GLN A 113 -8.93 -4.93 -7.80
N GLU A 114 -10.13 -4.36 -7.72
CA GLU A 114 -10.35 -2.91 -7.83
C GLU A 114 -9.57 -2.12 -6.76
N ILE A 115 -9.55 -2.63 -5.52
CA ILE A 115 -8.77 -2.00 -4.44
C ILE A 115 -7.28 -2.08 -4.76
N ALA A 116 -6.79 -3.22 -5.27
CA ALA A 116 -5.40 -3.37 -5.69
C ALA A 116 -5.02 -2.37 -6.80
N VAL A 117 -5.91 -2.14 -7.78
CA VAL A 117 -5.71 -1.11 -8.82
C VAL A 117 -5.65 0.30 -8.23
N GLN A 118 -6.46 0.59 -7.21
CA GLN A 118 -6.39 1.87 -6.50
C GLN A 118 -5.05 2.04 -5.78
N VAL A 119 -4.57 1.01 -5.07
CA VAL A 119 -3.25 1.05 -4.41
C VAL A 119 -2.14 1.24 -5.44
N TRP A 120 -2.20 0.54 -6.58
CA TRP A 120 -1.25 0.73 -7.69
C TRP A 120 -1.21 2.19 -8.17
N GLY A 121 -2.38 2.79 -8.35
CA GLY A 121 -2.50 4.21 -8.70
C GLY A 121 -1.87 5.13 -7.66
N ASN A 122 -2.05 4.85 -6.36
CA ASN A 122 -1.44 5.63 -5.29
C ASN A 122 0.08 5.52 -5.31
N LEU A 123 0.65 4.32 -5.50
CA LEU A 123 2.09 4.12 -5.59
C LEU A 123 2.72 4.98 -6.69
N MET A 124 2.09 5.01 -7.88
CA MET A 124 2.59 5.79 -9.01
C MET A 124 2.40 7.31 -8.84
N ARG A 125 1.30 7.75 -8.20
CA ARG A 125 1.03 9.19 -8.01
C ARG A 125 1.85 9.81 -6.88
N HIS A 126 2.15 9.04 -5.84
CA HIS A 126 2.76 9.53 -4.59
C HIS A 126 4.21 9.07 -4.42
N SER A 127 4.88 8.69 -5.51
CA SER A 127 6.32 8.46 -5.55
C SER A 127 7.01 9.46 -6.48
N MET A 128 8.24 9.82 -6.14
CA MET A 128 9.06 10.65 -7.02
C MET A 128 9.42 9.86 -8.28
N LEU A 129 9.34 10.49 -9.45
CA LEU A 129 9.62 9.86 -10.74
C LEU A 129 10.97 9.13 -10.78
N GLY A 130 12.02 9.76 -10.22
CA GLY A 130 13.36 9.15 -10.17
C GLY A 130 13.40 7.84 -9.39
N VAL A 131 12.78 7.80 -8.20
CA VAL A 131 12.69 6.60 -7.36
C VAL A 131 11.84 5.53 -8.03
N MET A 132 10.71 5.93 -8.63
CA MET A 132 9.83 5.03 -9.37
C MET A 132 10.55 4.36 -10.55
N LEU A 133 11.32 5.11 -11.34
CA LEU A 133 12.05 4.54 -12.48
C LEU A 133 13.11 3.54 -12.04
N VAL A 134 13.90 3.86 -11.00
CA VAL A 134 14.91 2.94 -10.46
C VAL A 134 14.27 1.65 -9.95
N ALA A 135 13.11 1.75 -9.28
CA ALA A 135 12.36 0.61 -8.77
C ALA A 135 11.67 -0.23 -9.87
N ALA A 136 11.12 0.42 -10.90
CA ALA A 136 10.27 -0.23 -11.89
C ALA A 136 11.05 -0.84 -13.08
N CYS A 137 12.14 -0.20 -13.52
CA CYS A 137 12.90 -0.64 -14.69
C CYS A 137 13.36 -2.10 -14.63
N PRO A 138 13.92 -2.60 -13.50
CA PRO A 138 14.31 -4.01 -13.38
C PRO A 138 13.14 -4.98 -13.48
N MET A 139 11.92 -4.54 -13.17
CA MET A 139 10.72 -5.36 -13.07
C MET A 139 9.86 -5.36 -14.35
N LEU A 140 10.04 -4.38 -15.23
CA LEU A 140 9.14 -4.14 -16.37
C LEU A 140 9.05 -5.34 -17.32
N ALA A 141 10.18 -5.98 -17.63
CA ALA A 141 10.20 -7.18 -18.48
C ALA A 141 9.38 -8.31 -17.84
N THR A 142 9.57 -8.56 -16.54
CA THR A 142 8.82 -9.56 -15.77
C THR A 142 7.32 -9.26 -15.77
N TRP A 143 6.93 -8.00 -15.55
CA TRP A 143 5.53 -7.59 -15.58
C TRP A 143 4.89 -7.78 -16.95
N LEU A 144 5.58 -7.37 -18.01
CA LEU A 144 5.14 -7.60 -19.38
C LEU A 144 4.98 -9.10 -19.66
N CYS A 145 5.94 -9.94 -19.23
CA CYS A 145 5.82 -11.39 -19.34
C CYS A 145 4.57 -11.92 -18.61
N LEU A 146 4.28 -11.45 -17.39
CA LEU A 146 3.11 -11.87 -16.62
C LEU A 146 1.79 -11.44 -17.27
N ALA A 147 1.69 -10.22 -17.82
CA ALA A 147 0.49 -9.76 -18.51
C ALA A 147 0.26 -10.45 -19.86
N MET A 148 1.34 -10.88 -20.52
CA MET A 148 1.29 -11.52 -21.84
C MET A 148 1.25 -13.05 -21.79
N GLN A 149 1.10 -13.66 -20.61
CA GLN A 149 1.06 -15.12 -20.52
C GLN A 149 -0.17 -15.67 -21.29
N PRO A 150 0.02 -16.63 -22.21
CA PRO A 150 -1.09 -17.23 -22.92
C PRO A 150 -2.00 -17.96 -21.94
N ALA A 151 -3.30 -17.94 -22.19
CA ALA A 151 -4.26 -18.67 -21.37
C ALA A 151 -3.87 -20.15 -21.32
N ARG A 152 -3.48 -20.63 -20.12
CA ARG A 152 -3.15 -22.03 -19.74
C ARG A 152 -1.66 -22.42 -19.66
N LEU A 153 -0.71 -21.48 -19.63
CA LEU A 153 0.65 -21.82 -19.17
C LEU A 153 0.74 -21.67 -17.63
N PRO A 154 1.29 -22.64 -16.88
CA PRO A 154 1.57 -22.47 -15.46
C PRO A 154 2.47 -21.24 -15.25
N VAL A 155 2.11 -20.36 -14.31
CA VAL A 155 2.96 -19.21 -13.99
C VAL A 155 4.25 -19.73 -13.37
N GLU A 156 5.39 -19.40 -13.98
CA GLU A 156 6.72 -19.76 -13.47
C GLU A 156 6.85 -19.30 -12.00
N PRO A 157 7.10 -20.21 -11.05
CA PRO A 157 7.16 -19.87 -9.63
C PRO A 157 8.29 -18.88 -9.30
N ALA A 158 9.34 -18.86 -10.13
CA ALA A 158 10.44 -17.91 -10.02
C ALA A 158 10.05 -16.46 -10.34
N LEU A 159 8.94 -16.25 -11.08
CA LEU A 159 8.39 -14.93 -11.38
C LEU A 159 7.37 -14.47 -10.32
N LEU A 160 6.97 -15.37 -9.42
CA LEU A 160 6.03 -15.11 -8.35
C LEU A 160 6.74 -14.76 -7.04
N LEU A 161 6.10 -13.89 -6.27
CA LEU A 161 6.42 -13.68 -4.87
C LEU A 161 6.10 -14.96 -4.09
N GLN A 162 7.12 -15.71 -3.67
CA GLN A 162 6.90 -16.84 -2.77
C GLN A 162 7.09 -16.38 -1.32
N ALA A 163 6.10 -16.66 -0.47
CA ALA A 163 6.27 -16.57 0.97
C ALA A 163 7.38 -17.55 1.42
N PRO A 164 8.23 -17.20 2.40
CA PRO A 164 9.24 -18.11 2.91
C PRO A 164 8.60 -19.42 3.37
N PRO A 165 9.20 -20.59 3.07
CA PRO A 165 8.65 -21.86 3.50
C PRO A 165 8.57 -21.89 5.03
N LYS A 166 7.38 -22.24 5.55
CA LYS A 166 7.14 -22.42 6.98
C LYS A 166 7.98 -23.63 7.43
N VAL A 167 9.07 -23.40 8.15
CA VAL A 167 9.82 -24.48 8.81
C VAL A 167 8.93 -25.06 9.91
N CYS A 168 8.22 -26.14 9.61
CA CYS A 168 7.55 -26.94 10.63
C CYS A 168 8.62 -27.64 11.46
N THR A 169 8.92 -27.12 12.65
CA THR A 169 9.74 -27.81 13.66
C THR A 169 8.93 -28.98 14.21
N ASN A 170 9.14 -30.15 13.61
CA ASN A 170 8.60 -31.42 14.06
C ASN A 170 9.25 -31.82 15.39
N THR A 171 8.48 -31.67 16.46
CA THR A 171 8.67 -32.27 17.78
C THR A 171 8.99 -33.76 17.66
N SER A 172 10.24 -34.16 17.89
CA SER A 172 10.59 -35.53 18.20
C SER A 172 10.44 -35.74 19.71
N ARG A 173 9.28 -36.29 20.08
CA ARG A 173 9.00 -36.85 21.41
C ARG A 173 9.85 -38.11 21.55
N GLY A 174 10.92 -38.03 22.36
CA GLY A 174 11.75 -39.18 22.70
C GLY A 174 10.96 -40.18 23.55
N THR A 175 10.88 -41.41 23.06
CA THR A 175 10.63 -42.64 23.83
C THR A 175 11.96 -43.22 24.26
#